data_AF-A0A6G2RVL6-F1
#
_entry.id   AF-A0A6G2RVL6-F1
#
_cell.length_a   1.000
_cell.length_b   1.000
_cell.length_c   1.000
_cell.angle_alpha   90.00
_cell.angle_beta   90.00
_cell.angle_gamma   90.00
#
_symmetry.space_group_name_H-M   'P 1'
#
loop_
_entity.id
_entity.type
_entity.pdbx_description
1 polymer ?
#
loop_
_entity_poly.entity_id
_entity_poly.type
_entity_poly.pdbx_seq_one_letter_code
_entity_poly.pdbx_strand_id
1 'polypeptide(L)'
;MAAIKKFQVTFDCAEPERLARFWCEVLGYVVPPPPEGFATWDAFKRSQPPEQRDAWFACMDPSGVGPRLYFQRVPEGKAAKNRVHLDVRVGTG
;
A
#
# COMPACT_ATOMS: atom_id res chain seq x y z
N MET A 1 -14.03 -27.36 -5.93
CA MET A 1 -13.39 -26.23 -6.65
C MET A 1 -12.48 -25.50 -5.68
N ALA A 2 -11.28 -25.10 -6.08
CA ALA A 2 -10.41 -24.29 -5.24
C ALA A 2 -10.97 -22.87 -5.13
N ALA A 3 -11.01 -22.30 -3.92
CA ALA A 3 -11.45 -20.93 -3.72
C ALA A 3 -10.34 -19.95 -4.13
N ILE A 4 -10.69 -18.95 -4.97
CA ILE A 4 -9.77 -17.85 -5.31
C ILE A 4 -9.48 -17.04 -4.05
N LYS A 5 -8.20 -16.86 -3.72
CA LYS A 5 -7.76 -16.09 -2.55
C LYS A 5 -7.61 -14.61 -2.91
N LYS A 6 -8.07 -13.73 -2.02
CA LYS A 6 -7.70 -12.31 -2.09
C LYS A 6 -6.21 -12.17 -1.77
N PHE A 7 -5.55 -11.28 -2.49
CA PHE A 7 -4.14 -10.98 -2.27
C PHE A 7 -3.88 -9.48 -2.47
N GLN A 8 -2.70 -9.06 -2.05
CA GLN A 8 -2.14 -7.75 -2.27
C GLN A 8 -0.84 -7.88 -3.05
N VAL A 9 -0.54 -6.90 -3.90
CA VAL A 9 0.76 -6.77 -4.57
C VAL A 9 1.59 -5.77 -3.80
N THR A 10 2.73 -6.20 -3.28
CA THR A 10 3.64 -5.36 -2.49
C THR A 10 4.87 -5.00 -3.31
N PHE A 11 5.18 -3.71 -3.34
CA PHE A 11 6.32 -3.13 -4.05
C PHE A 11 7.27 -2.49 -3.06
N ASP A 12 8.55 -2.77 -3.22
CA ASP A 12 9.59 -1.99 -2.55
C ASP A 12 9.85 -0.68 -3.31
N CYS A 13 9.97 0.42 -2.58
CA CYS A 13 10.23 1.73 -3.15
C CYS A 13 10.90 2.69 -2.14
N ALA A 14 11.34 3.85 -2.62
CA ALA A 14 11.89 4.90 -1.77
C ALA A 14 10.81 5.83 -1.19
N GLU A 15 9.76 6.11 -1.98
CA GLU A 15 8.71 7.09 -1.66
C GLU A 15 7.30 6.46 -1.77
N PRO A 16 6.81 5.79 -0.71
CA PRO A 16 5.55 5.04 -0.78
C PRO A 16 4.33 5.86 -1.16
N GLU A 17 4.12 7.01 -0.51
CA GLU A 17 2.92 7.83 -0.75
C GLU A 17 2.90 8.39 -2.18
N ARG A 18 4.04 8.88 -2.66
CA ARG A 18 4.16 9.42 -4.03
C ARG A 18 3.83 8.36 -5.08
N LEU A 19 4.39 7.16 -4.94
CA LEU A 19 4.18 6.09 -5.91
C LEU A 19 2.75 5.55 -5.87
N ALA A 20 2.17 5.41 -4.66
CA ALA A 20 0.78 5.00 -4.51
C ALA A 20 -0.19 5.99 -5.15
N ARG A 21 -0.01 7.30 -4.94
CA ARG A 21 -0.84 8.34 -5.56
C ARG A 21 -0.74 8.32 -7.08
N PHE A 22 0.47 8.12 -7.62
CA PHE A 22 0.63 7.92 -9.06
C PHE A 22 -0.20 6.74 -9.59
N TRP A 23 -0.16 5.59 -8.91
CA TRP A 23 -0.94 4.43 -9.32
C TRP A 23 -2.45 4.57 -9.09
N CYS A 24 -2.89 5.37 -8.12
CA CYS A 24 -4.30 5.79 -8.02
C CYS A 24 -4.77 6.41 -9.33
N GLU A 25 -4.05 7.44 -9.80
CA GLU A 25 -4.43 8.17 -11.01
C GLU A 25 -4.39 7.28 -12.26
N VAL A 26 -3.35 6.45 -12.41
CA VAL A 26 -3.18 5.60 -13.59
C VAL A 26 -4.24 4.51 -13.69
N LEU A 27 -4.65 3.94 -12.56
CA LEU A 27 -5.55 2.77 -12.53
C LEU A 27 -7.00 3.12 -12.16
N GLY A 28 -7.30 4.39 -11.85
CA GLY A 28 -8.57 4.77 -11.24
C GLY A 28 -8.76 4.20 -9.83
N TYR A 29 -7.65 3.86 -9.16
CA TYR A 29 -7.66 3.39 -7.77
C TYR A 29 -7.77 4.59 -6.82
N VAL A 30 -8.12 4.33 -5.57
CA VAL A 30 -8.26 5.37 -4.55
C VAL A 30 -7.29 5.16 -3.39
N VAL A 31 -6.95 6.25 -2.71
CA VAL A 31 -6.22 6.18 -1.44
C VAL A 31 -7.17 5.60 -0.38
N PRO A 32 -6.77 4.55 0.37
CA PRO A 32 -7.57 4.03 1.48
C PRO A 32 -7.88 5.12 2.51
N PRO A 33 -8.97 5.01 3.27
CA PRO A 33 -9.19 5.88 4.42
C PRO A 33 -8.00 5.76 5.40
N PRO A 34 -7.68 6.82 6.16
CA PRO A 34 -6.70 6.74 7.22
C PRO A 34 -7.12 5.69 8.26
N PRO A 35 -6.17 5.16 9.07
CA PRO A 35 -6.49 4.23 10.13
C PRO A 35 -7.56 4.76 11.09
N GLU A 36 -8.32 3.84 11.69
CA GLU A 36 -9.37 4.17 12.64
C GLU A 36 -8.85 5.08 13.77
N GLY A 37 -9.65 6.09 14.13
CA GLY A 37 -9.26 7.11 15.11
C GLY A 37 -8.53 8.33 14.54
N PHE A 38 -8.20 8.34 13.24
CA PHE A 38 -7.55 9.48 12.60
C PHE A 38 -8.43 10.12 11.51
N ALA A 39 -8.54 11.45 11.53
CA ALA A 39 -9.29 12.20 10.52
C ALA A 39 -8.56 12.30 9.17
N THR A 40 -7.22 12.26 9.18
CA THR A 40 -6.39 12.39 7.97
C THR A 40 -5.15 11.51 8.06
N TRP A 41 -4.59 11.18 6.89
CA TRP A 41 -3.29 10.50 6.79
C TRP A 41 -2.17 11.30 7.45
N ASP A 42 -2.17 12.63 7.36
CA ASP A 42 -1.17 13.46 8.01
C ASP A 42 -1.27 13.44 9.53
N ALA A 43 -2.49 13.32 10.08
CA ALA A 43 -2.68 13.15 11.53
C ALA A 43 -2.09 11.81 12.00
N PHE A 44 -2.38 10.73 11.26
CA PHE A 44 -1.80 9.41 11.53
C PHE A 44 -0.26 9.44 11.42
N LYS A 45 0.30 10.02 10.35
CA LYS A 45 1.76 10.13 10.20
C LYS A 45 2.43 10.86 11.37
N ARG A 46 1.81 11.94 11.87
CA ARG A 46 2.35 12.69 13.01
C ARG A 46 2.31 11.91 14.33
N SER A 47 1.39 10.97 14.52
CA SER A 47 1.32 10.14 15.73
C SER A 47 2.39 9.05 15.76
N GLN A 48 3.01 8.71 14.63
CA GLN A 48 4.01 7.66 14.55
C GLN A 48 5.42 8.15 14.97
N PRO A 49 6.27 7.25 15.49
CA PRO A 49 7.71 7.49 15.66
C PRO A 49 8.36 7.92 14.34
N PRO A 50 9.36 8.82 14.34
CA PRO A 50 9.98 9.36 13.12
C PRO A 50 10.40 8.31 12.10
N GLU A 51 10.95 7.19 12.55
CA GLU A 51 11.42 6.07 11.73
C GLU A 51 10.29 5.31 11.03
N GLN A 52 9.06 5.38 11.55
CA GLN A 52 7.87 4.74 10.96
C GLN A 52 7.07 5.69 10.06
N ARG A 53 7.37 6.99 10.09
CA ARG A 53 6.72 7.96 9.19
C ARG A 53 7.09 7.63 7.76
N ASP A 54 6.07 7.59 6.90
CA ASP A 54 6.19 7.27 5.47
C ASP A 54 6.84 5.90 5.20
N ALA A 55 6.80 4.98 6.16
CA ALA A 55 7.34 3.63 5.99
C ALA A 55 6.54 2.81 4.95
N TRP A 56 5.27 3.18 4.71
CA TRP A 56 4.44 2.55 3.70
C TRP A 56 3.28 3.45 3.27
N PHE A 57 2.69 3.10 2.12
CA PHE A 57 1.41 3.65 1.68
C PHE A 57 0.71 2.64 0.75
N ALA A 58 -0.52 2.92 0.35
CA ALA A 58 -1.27 2.03 -0.54
C ALA A 58 -2.29 2.75 -1.42
N CYS A 59 -2.74 2.04 -2.44
CA CYS A 59 -3.97 2.36 -3.15
C CYS A 59 -4.83 1.09 -3.30
N MET A 60 -6.14 1.27 -3.42
CA MET A 60 -7.11 0.19 -3.51
C MET A 60 -8.08 0.39 -4.67
N ASP A 61 -8.53 -0.71 -5.25
CA ASP A 61 -9.64 -0.71 -6.19
C ASP A 61 -10.93 -0.29 -5.45
N PRO A 62 -11.60 0.82 -5.85
CA PRO A 62 -12.82 1.26 -5.21
C PRO A 62 -13.99 0.27 -5.37
N SER A 63 -13.96 -0.62 -6.37
CA SER A 63 -14.96 -1.68 -6.55
C SER A 63 -14.70 -2.91 -5.68
N GLY A 64 -13.50 -3.02 -5.09
CA GLY A 64 -13.08 -4.15 -4.27
C GLY A 64 -12.81 -5.45 -5.04
N VAL A 65 -12.79 -5.41 -6.38
CA VAL A 65 -12.51 -6.56 -7.26
C VAL A 65 -11.02 -6.80 -7.42
N GLY A 66 -10.27 -5.75 -7.74
CA GLY A 66 -8.83 -5.74 -7.94
C GLY A 66 -8.03 -5.86 -6.64
N PRO A 67 -6.76 -6.27 -6.73
CA PRO A 67 -5.89 -6.39 -5.57
C PRO A 67 -5.53 -5.02 -5.00
N ARG A 68 -5.26 -4.96 -3.70
CA ARG A 68 -4.61 -3.78 -3.09
C ARG A 68 -3.18 -3.70 -3.60
N LEU A 69 -2.71 -2.49 -3.91
CA LEU A 69 -1.29 -2.23 -4.17
C LEU A 69 -0.68 -1.57 -2.93
N TYR A 70 0.40 -2.15 -2.43
CA TYR A 70 1.08 -1.70 -1.22
C TYR A 70 2.52 -1.35 -1.54
N PHE A 71 2.97 -0.23 -1.00
CA PHE A 71 4.28 0.32 -1.27
C PHE A 71 5.03 0.39 0.05
N GLN A 72 6.13 -0.33 0.15
CA GLN A 72 6.96 -0.42 1.33
C GLN A 72 8.25 0.36 1.12
N ARG A 73 8.61 1.19 2.09
CA ARG A 73 9.90 1.87 2.08
C ARG A 73 10.99 0.87 2.39
N VAL A 74 12.03 0.86 1.56
CA VAL A 74 13.24 0.07 1.80
C VAL A 74 14.48 0.98 1.75
N PRO A 75 15.53 0.68 2.52
CA PRO A 75 16.73 1.49 2.54
C PRO A 75 17.58 1.31 1.27
N GLU A 76 17.42 0.21 0.54
CA GLU A 76 18.21 -0.04 -0.66
C GLU A 76 17.74 0.82 -1.84
N GLY A 77 18.70 1.50 -2.48
CA GLY A 77 18.46 2.16 -3.76
C GLY A 77 18.08 1.15 -4.86
N LYS A 78 17.40 1.65 -5.90
CA LYS A 78 17.00 0.81 -7.04
C LYS A 78 18.23 0.39 -7.87
N ALA A 79 18.66 -0.85 -7.70
CA ALA A 79 19.77 -1.42 -8.47
C ALA A 79 19.31 -2.23 -9.70
N ALA A 80 18.07 -2.73 -9.70
CA ALA A 80 17.55 -3.63 -10.74
C ALA A 80 16.04 -3.42 -10.99
N LYS A 81 15.35 -4.47 -11.44
CA LYS A 81 13.88 -4.51 -11.49
C LYS A 81 13.30 -4.26 -10.09
N ASN A 82 12.07 -3.73 -10.03
CA ASN A 82 11.38 -3.55 -8.76
C ASN A 82 11.21 -4.91 -8.06
N ARG A 83 11.52 -4.97 -6.75
CA ARG A 83 11.19 -6.14 -5.91
C ARG A 83 9.68 -6.12 -5.67
N VAL A 84 9.02 -7.24 -5.98
CA VAL A 84 7.55 -7.40 -5.89
C VAL A 84 7.23 -8.77 -5.31
N HIS A 85 6.28 -8.83 -4.39
CA HIS A 85 5.71 -10.09 -3.89
C HIS A 85 4.20 -9.99 -3.68
N LEU A 86 3.56 -11.15 -3.46
CA LEU A 86 2.14 -11.25 -3.17
C LEU A 86 1.92 -11.57 -1.70
N ASP A 87 1.08 -10.77 -1.03
CA ASP A 87 0.62 -11.05 0.32
C ASP A 87 -0.76 -11.72 0.24
N VAL A 88 -0.84 -13.00 0.60
CA VAL A 88 -2.07 -13.80 0.48
C VAL A 88 -2.91 -13.67 1.75
N ARG A 89 -4.17 -13.26 1.62
CA ARG A 89 -5.09 -13.15 2.76
C ARG A 89 -5.59 -14.54 3.14
N VAL A 90 -5.17 -15.00 4.33
CA VAL A 90 -5.50 -16.35 4.85
C VAL A 90 -6.76 -16.40 5.72
N GLY A 91 -7.29 -15.25 6.17
CA GLY A 91 -8.49 -15.16 7.02
C GLY A 91 -9.53 -14.13 6.54
N THR A 92 -10.74 -14.20 7.09
CA THR A 92 -11.89 -13.34 6.73
C THR A 92 -12.01 -12.04 7.53
N GLY A 93 -11.12 -11.80 8.51
CA GLY A 93 -11.08 -10.55 9.28
C GLY A 93 -10.51 -9.42 8.45
#